data_AF-A0A537J330-F1
#
_entry.id   AF-A0A537J330-F1
#
_cell.length_a   1.000
_cell.length_b   1.000
_cell.length_c   1.000
_cell.angle_alpha   90.00
_cell.angle_beta   90.00
_cell.angle_gamma   90.00
#
_symmetry.space_group_name_H-M   'P 1'
#
loop_
_entity.id
_entity.type
_entity.pdbx_description
1 polymer ?
#
loop_
_entity_poly.entity_id
_entity_poly.type
_entity_poly.pdbx_seq_one_letter_code
_entity_poly.pdbx_strand_id
1 'polypeptide(L)'
;MRELEIFIASLGIGLSLGFMGAGGSILTIPVFVYVLKKDPLSSGVYSMFVVGMSSMAGTVQSIFNKLVDFKVAVTFGLPSIAGVLVARKLIFPLIPEQLFSVGSFSVSKNM
;
A
#
# COMPACT_ATOMS: atom_id res chain seq x y z
N MET A 1 -11.95 14.54 23.95
CA MET A 1 -10.48 14.51 24.10
C MET A 1 -9.80 13.53 23.15
N ARG A 2 -10.20 12.25 23.09
CA ARG A 2 -9.62 11.26 22.14
C ARG A 2 -9.70 11.63 20.65
N GLU A 3 -10.75 12.31 20.20
CA GLU A 3 -10.94 12.65 18.78
C GLU A 3 -9.96 13.73 18.28
N LEU A 4 -9.58 14.67 19.15
CA LEU A 4 -8.63 15.74 18.80
C LEU A 4 -7.21 15.20 18.66
N GLU A 5 -6.82 14.24 19.51
CA GLU A 5 -5.52 13.57 19.43
C GLU A 5 -5.38 12.78 18.14
N ILE A 6 -6.45 12.08 17.72
CA ILE A 6 -6.50 11.35 16.45
C ILE A 6 -6.42 12.32 15.27
N PHE A 7 -7.11 13.47 15.35
CA PHE A 7 -7.06 14.49 14.31
C PHE A 7 -5.65 15.08 14.14
N ILE A 8 -4.99 15.44 15.23
CA ILE A 8 -3.61 15.98 15.20
C ILE A 8 -2.62 14.92 14.69
N ALA A 9 -2.74 13.68 15.16
CA ALA A 9 -1.89 12.58 14.71
C ALA A 9 -2.08 12.29 13.21
N SER A 10 -3.32 12.24 12.74
CA SER A 10 -3.63 12.01 11.31
C SER A 10 -3.16 13.17 10.41
N LEU A 11 -3.20 14.41 10.90
CA LEU A 11 -2.59 15.57 10.22
C LEU A 11 -1.07 15.45 10.12
N GLY A 12 -0.38 15.12 11.21
CA GLY A 12 1.07 14.95 11.23
C GLY A 12 1.54 13.79 10.33
N ILE A 13 0.78 12.69 10.33
CA ILE A 13 1.01 11.54 9.46
C ILE A 13 0.74 11.94 8.00
N GLY A 14 -0.40 12.58 7.71
CA GLY A 14 -0.75 13.04 6.36
C GLY A 14 0.28 14.01 5.76
N LEU A 15 0.77 14.94 6.58
CA LEU A 15 1.86 15.85 6.20
C LEU A 15 3.17 15.08 5.96
N SER A 16 3.56 14.18 6.86
CA SER A 16 4.79 13.39 6.71
C SER A 16 4.74 12.51 5.45
N LEU A 17 3.59 11.85 5.22
CA LEU A 17 3.32 11.07 4.02
C LEU A 17 3.40 11.94 2.76
N GLY A 18 2.83 13.14 2.79
CA GLY A 18 2.88 14.10 1.69
C GLY A 18 4.29 14.60 1.38
N PHE A 19 5.08 14.91 2.41
CA PHE A 19 6.47 15.36 2.27
C PHE A 19 7.40 14.25 1.74
N MET A 20 7.22 13.00 2.18
CA MET A 20 8.03 11.86 1.72
C MET A 20 7.61 11.36 0.31
N GLY A 21 6.55 11.91 -0.26
CA GLY A 21 6.03 11.54 -1.58
C GLY A 21 5.55 10.08 -1.63
N ALA A 22 5.81 9.39 -2.75
CA ALA A 22 5.39 8.00 -2.97
C ALA A 22 5.87 7.00 -1.89
N GLY A 23 6.95 7.33 -1.15
CA GLY A 23 7.55 6.49 -0.12
C GLY A 23 6.82 6.49 1.24
N GLY A 24 5.89 7.43 1.48
CA GLY A 24 5.12 7.47 2.72
C GLY A 24 4.26 6.22 2.95
N SER A 25 3.83 5.56 1.87
CA SER A 25 2.96 4.37 1.86
C SER A 25 3.40 3.24 2.78
N ILE A 26 4.71 3.07 2.99
CA ILE A 26 5.31 2.06 3.88
C ILE A 26 4.88 2.29 5.35
N LEU A 27 4.68 3.54 5.76
CA LEU A 27 4.25 3.91 7.11
C LEU A 27 2.74 3.75 7.32
N THR A 28 1.94 3.66 6.26
CA THR A 28 0.48 3.63 6.36
C THR A 28 -0.03 2.34 7.01
N ILE A 29 0.59 1.19 6.75
CA ILE A 29 0.20 -0.09 7.36
C ILE A 29 0.46 -0.11 8.88
N PRO A 30 1.68 0.21 9.37
CA PRO A 30 1.95 0.33 10.80
C PRO A 30 1.00 1.30 11.52
N VAL A 31 0.66 2.42 10.87
CA VAL A 31 -0.28 3.39 11.45
C VAL A 31 -1.67 2.78 11.65
N PHE A 32 -2.22 2.09 10.65
CA PHE A 32 -3.53 1.46 10.79
C PHE A 32 -3.54 0.37 11.88
N VAL A 33 -2.49 -0.43 11.96
CA VAL A 33 -2.39 -1.53 12.93
C VAL A 33 -2.11 -1.02 14.35
N TYR A 34 -1.10 -0.18 14.53
CA TYR A 34 -0.63 0.21 15.87
C TYR A 34 -1.38 1.42 16.45
N VAL A 35 -1.72 2.41 15.61
CA VAL A 35 -2.36 3.65 16.09
C VAL A 35 -3.87 3.50 16.10
N LEU A 36 -4.45 3.02 14.99
CA LEU A 36 -5.90 2.88 14.84
C LEU A 36 -6.43 1.53 15.34
N LYS A 37 -5.53 0.65 15.83
CA LYS A 37 -5.85 -0.68 16.38
C LYS A 37 -6.77 -1.49 15.46
N LYS A 38 -6.59 -1.34 14.15
CA LYS A 38 -7.35 -2.08 13.15
C LYS A 38 -6.68 -3.41 12.87
N ASP A 39 -7.51 -4.39 12.52
CA ASP A 39 -7.06 -5.72 12.17
C ASP A 39 -6.04 -5.66 11.00
N PRO A 40 -4.90 -6.37 11.07
CA PRO A 40 -3.88 -6.35 10.03
C PRO A 40 -4.40 -6.71 8.64
N LEU A 41 -5.37 -7.62 8.55
CA LEU A 41 -5.97 -8.04 7.27
C LEU A 41 -6.75 -6.89 6.63
N SER A 42 -7.53 -6.16 7.43
CA SER A 42 -8.30 -5.00 6.94
C SER A 42 -7.41 -3.79 6.66
N SER A 43 -6.36 -3.62 7.46
CA SER A 43 -5.39 -2.52 7.34
C SER A 43 -4.68 -2.50 5.98
N GLY A 44 -4.44 -3.66 5.37
CA GLY A 44 -3.86 -3.75 4.03
C GLY A 44 -4.74 -3.13 2.94
N VAL A 45 -6.06 -3.27 3.03
CA VAL A 45 -6.99 -2.67 2.07
C VAL A 45 -7.06 -1.16 2.25
N TYR A 46 -7.16 -0.70 3.51
CA TYR A 46 -7.20 0.74 3.81
C TYR A 46 -5.91 1.46 3.41
N SER A 47 -4.75 0.82 3.59
CA SER A 47 -3.48 1.42 3.19
C SER A 47 -3.38 1.57 1.67
N MET A 48 -3.76 0.55 0.88
CA MET A 48 -3.78 0.64 -0.58
C MET A 48 -4.71 1.75 -1.07
N PHE A 49 -5.86 1.93 -0.42
CA PHE A 49 -6.79 3.01 -0.77
C PHE A 49 -6.19 4.39 -0.48
N VAL A 50 -5.66 4.60 0.72
CA VAL A 50 -5.04 5.88 1.11
C VAL A 50 -3.85 6.21 0.22
N VAL A 51 -3.00 5.23 -0.07
CA VAL A 51 -1.81 5.40 -0.91
C VAL A 51 -2.18 5.64 -2.37
N GLY A 52 -3.21 4.96 -2.88
CA GLY A 52 -3.73 5.21 -4.22
C GLY A 52 -4.22 6.65 -4.38
N MET A 53 -5.01 7.13 -3.41
CA MET A 53 -5.53 8.50 -3.41
C MET A 53 -4.43 9.55 -3.25
N SER A 54 -3.49 9.37 -2.32
CA SER A 54 -2.39 10.32 -2.11
C SER A 54 -1.43 10.37 -3.30
N SER A 55 -1.13 9.22 -3.91
CA SER A 55 -0.30 9.14 -5.12
C SER A 55 -0.99 9.79 -6.32
N MET A 56 -2.31 9.63 -6.45
CA MET A 56 -3.09 10.29 -7.50
C MET A 56 -3.05 11.82 -7.33
N ALA A 57 -3.32 12.33 -6.13
CA ALA A 57 -3.24 13.76 -5.83
C ALA A 57 -1.84 14.34 -6.07
N GLY A 58 -0.80 13.63 -5.60
CA GLY A 58 0.60 14.01 -5.84
C GLY A 58 0.97 14.03 -7.31
N THR A 59 0.56 13.00 -8.07
CA THR A 59 0.81 12.92 -9.52
C THR A 59 0.15 14.07 -10.27
N VAL A 60 -1.11 14.39 -9.95
CA VAL A 60 -1.84 15.51 -10.56
C VAL A 60 -1.09 16.83 -10.30
N GLN A 61 -0.65 17.07 -9.07
CA GLN A 61 0.14 18.26 -8.73
C GLN A 61 1.49 18.30 -9.47
N SER A 62 2.20 17.17 -9.58
CA SER A 62 3.45 17.07 -10.34
C SER A 62 3.26 17.34 -11.84
N ILE A 63 2.13 16.90 -12.43
CA ILE A 63 1.79 17.20 -13.83
C ILE A 63 1.61 18.70 -14.02
N PHE A 64 0.87 19.37 -13.13
CA PHE A 64 0.68 20.82 -13.20
C PHE A 64 1.99 21.59 -13.07
N ASN A 65 2.90 21.12 -12.23
CA ASN A 65 4.24 21.71 -12.06
C ASN A 65 5.22 21.34 -13.19
N LYS A 66 4.79 20.59 -14.22
CA LYS A 66 5.63 20.09 -15.34
C LYS A 66 6.86 19.30 -14.88
N LEU A 67 6.77 18.64 -13.73
CA LEU A 67 7.85 17.83 -13.15
C LEU A 67 7.79 16.36 -13.59
N VAL A 68 6.86 16.00 -14.49
CA VAL A 68 6.61 14.62 -14.90
C VAL A 68 7.26 14.34 -16.24
N ASP A 69 8.21 13.40 -16.24
CA ASP A 69 8.70 12.78 -17.46
C ASP A 69 7.80 11.60 -17.85
N PHE A 70 6.95 11.83 -18.86
CA PHE A 70 6.01 10.82 -19.33
C PHE A 70 6.70 9.61 -19.97
N LYS A 71 7.91 9.77 -20.51
CA LYS A 71 8.67 8.65 -21.09
C LYS A 71 9.09 7.69 -19.97
N VAL A 72 9.60 8.23 -18.86
CA VAL A 72 9.92 7.43 -17.66
C VAL A 72 8.65 6.81 -17.06
N ALA A 73 7.58 7.60 -16.94
CA ALA A 73 6.30 7.12 -16.39
C ALA A 73 5.73 5.92 -17.17
N VAL A 74 5.80 5.95 -18.51
CA VAL A 74 5.31 4.85 -19.35
C VAL A 74 6.27 3.66 -19.33
N THR A 75 7.57 3.90 -19.46
CA THR A 75 8.59 2.83 -19.52
C THR A 75 8.72 2.06 -18.20
N PHE A 76 8.46 2.68 -17.05
CA PHE A 76 8.42 1.99 -15.76
C PHE A 76 7.00 1.59 -15.34
N GLY A 77 6.00 2.42 -15.61
CA GLY A 77 4.63 2.21 -15.14
C GLY A 77 3.95 1.03 -15.82
N LEU A 78 4.04 0.91 -17.15
CA LEU A 78 3.43 -0.20 -17.89
C LEU A 78 3.97 -1.58 -17.45
N PRO A 79 5.29 -1.84 -17.43
CA PRO A 79 5.80 -3.13 -16.99
C PRO A 79 5.52 -3.40 -15.50
N SER A 80 5.47 -2.36 -14.65
CA SER A 80 5.08 -2.53 -13.25
C SER A 80 3.63 -3.01 -13.11
N ILE A 81 2.69 -2.37 -13.80
CA ILE A 81 1.27 -2.77 -13.79
C ILE A 81 1.13 -4.19 -14.37
N ALA A 82 1.80 -4.48 -15.49
CA ALA A 82 1.78 -5.81 -16.09
C ALA A 82 2.32 -6.87 -15.13
N GLY A 83 3.44 -6.60 -14.45
CA GLY A 83 4.04 -7.50 -13.47
C GLY A 83 3.10 -7.81 -12.30
N VAL A 84 2.43 -6.79 -11.76
CA VAL A 84 1.43 -6.97 -10.67
C VAL A 84 0.24 -7.80 -11.14
N LEU A 85 -0.27 -7.55 -12.36
CA LEU A 85 -1.40 -8.31 -12.91
C LEU A 85 -1.03 -9.77 -13.18
N VAL A 86 0.16 -10.02 -13.73
CA VAL A 86 0.69 -11.38 -13.94
C VAL A 86 0.88 -12.09 -12.61
N ALA A 87 1.47 -11.43 -11.62
CA ALA A 87 1.64 -12.00 -10.29
C ALA A 87 0.31 -12.37 -9.65
N ARG A 88 -0.69 -11.47 -9.72
CA ARG A 88 -2.00 -11.70 -9.10
C ARG A 88 -2.83 -12.76 -9.83
N LYS A 89 -2.78 -12.80 -11.16
CA LYS A 89 -3.65 -13.67 -11.97
C LYS A 89 -3.02 -15.03 -12.25
N LEU A 90 -1.69 -15.10 -12.38
CA LEU A 90 -0.99 -16.32 -12.74
C LEU A 90 -0.27 -16.92 -11.53
N ILE A 91 0.51 -16.13 -10.81
CA ILE A 91 1.37 -16.66 -9.71
C ILE A 91 0.53 -16.98 -8.46
N PHE A 92 -0.33 -16.07 -8.01
CA PHE A 92 -1.10 -16.25 -6.77
C PHE A 92 -2.00 -17.51 -6.76
N PRO A 93 -2.66 -17.87 -7.87
CA PRO A 93 -3.41 -19.13 -7.97
C PRO A 93 -2.53 -20.37 -7.99
N LEU A 94 -1.30 -20.28 -8.54
CA LEU A 94 -0.34 -21.38 -8.60
C LEU A 94 0.30 -21.70 -7.24
N ILE A 95 0.22 -20.78 -6.26
CA ILE A 95 0.72 -21.02 -4.90
C ILE A 95 -0.12 -22.14 -4.26
N PRO A 96 0.48 -23.30 -3.92
CA PRO A 96 -0.22 -24.41 -3.27
C PRO A 96 -0.89 -23.95 -1.97
N GLU A 97 -2.09 -24.47 -1.67
CA GLU A 97 -2.75 -24.15 -0.40
C GLU A 97 -1.97 -24.66 0.83
N GLN A 98 -1.07 -25.61 0.66
CA GLN A 98 -0.23 -26.16 1.71
C GLN A 98 1.23 -25.88 1.35
N LEU A 99 1.84 -24.90 2.02
CA LEU A 99 3.20 -24.46 1.70
C LEU A 99 4.26 -25.40 2.28
N PHE A 100 4.02 -25.98 3.46
CA PHE A 100 4.87 -26.98 4.09
C PHE A 100 4.03 -27.83 5.08
N SER A 101 4.25 -29.15 5.07
CA SER A 101 3.73 -30.07 6.08
C SER A 101 4.92 -30.65 6.84
N VAL A 102 5.14 -30.22 8.08
CA VAL A 102 6.16 -30.79 8.98
C VAL A 102 5.42 -31.57 10.06
N GLY A 103 5.37 -32.90 9.91
CA GLY A 103 4.66 -33.77 10.85
C GLY A 103 3.15 -33.48 10.92
N SER A 104 2.63 -33.15 12.11
CA SER A 104 1.21 -32.86 12.38
C SER A 104 0.81 -31.39 12.17
N PHE A 105 1.71 -30.52 11.73
CA PHE A 105 1.44 -29.10 11.53
C PHE A 105 1.33 -28.77 10.04
N SER A 106 0.09 -28.62 9.55
CA SER A 106 -0.20 -28.18 8.19
C SER A 106 -0.36 -26.66 8.17
N VAL A 107 0.65 -25.94 7.70
CA VAL A 107 0.55 -24.49 7.48
C VAL A 107 -0.18 -24.28 6.15
N SER A 108 -1.46 -23.92 6.25
CA SER A 108 -2.34 -23.64 5.12
C SER A 108 -2.31 -22.15 4.76
N LYS A 109 -2.50 -21.86 3.47
CA LYS A 109 -2.57 -20.54 2.82
C LYS A 109 -3.60 -19.58 3.44
N ASN A 110 -4.49 -20.07 4.31
CA ASN A 110 -5.59 -19.35 4.93
C ASN A 110 -5.50 -19.23 6.47
N MET A 111 -4.33 -19.47 7.09
CA MET A 111 -4.13 -19.16 8.51
C MET A 111 -3.94 -17.67 8.76
#